data_AF-X1MK50-F1
#
_entry.id   AF-X1MK50-F1
#
_cell.length_a   1.000
_cell.length_b   1.000
_cell.length_c   1.000
_cell.angle_alpha   90.00
_cell.angle_beta   90.00
_cell.angle_gamma   90.00
#
_symmetry.space_group_name_H-M   'P 1'
#
loop_
_entity.id
_entity.type
_entity.pdbx_description
1 polymer ?
#
loop_
_entity_poly.entity_id
_entity_poly.type
_entity_poly.pdbx_seq_one_letter_code
_entity_poly.pdbx_strand_id
1 'polypeptide(L)'
;FIPGLQNRMRAVIAKIALFCLGLCLAVGKSAAVTPPSKGVETPAGFGKFLARQNRIYLSNFRIPQERGKGPVLARAAQQKIILPVILAAYSDRPGVIQPGTFTEKLFLSYPTGTMSEYYAEISSGGFTLEGEVFGWFATPRTQAQYNSGGPLGQTASFPESPEGFVVDAVTAADSQVDFSRFDNDGPDGEPDSGDDDGFVDALIVVHPGGDAANGDSDNFWSHTSRLDSYIVETNDPAAGGGFIKIDQYSLVPELVGDGSFEMAAEIGVFCHEFGHQLGLLDLYD
;
A
#
# COMPACT_ATOMS: atom_id res chain seq x y z
N PHE A 1 0.31 -54.84 28.38
CA PHE A 1 0.46 -53.77 27.37
C PHE A 1 1.17 -54.36 26.16
N ILE A 2 0.47 -54.49 25.04
CA ILE A 2 0.92 -55.31 23.90
C ILE A 2 2.09 -54.60 23.17
N PRO A 3 3.31 -55.16 23.14
CA PRO A 3 4.42 -54.61 22.38
C PRO A 3 4.19 -54.95 20.90
N GLY A 4 3.79 -53.95 20.13
CA GLY A 4 3.47 -54.11 18.70
C GLY A 4 2.59 -53.00 18.13
N LEU A 5 1.83 -52.31 19.00
CA LEU A 5 0.97 -51.20 18.60
C LEU A 5 1.77 -49.92 18.26
N GLN A 6 2.87 -49.66 18.98
CA GLN A 6 3.72 -48.48 18.77
C GLN A 6 4.48 -48.50 17.44
N ASN A 7 4.93 -49.67 16.98
CA ASN A 7 5.64 -49.78 15.69
C ASN A 7 4.68 -49.63 14.49
N ARG A 8 3.42 -50.06 14.63
CA ARG A 8 2.40 -49.88 13.58
C ARG A 8 1.92 -48.43 13.50
N MET A 9 1.79 -47.71 14.62
CA MET A 9 1.47 -46.28 14.62
C MET A 9 2.58 -45.43 14.00
N ARG A 10 3.86 -45.71 14.29
CA ARG A 10 4.99 -44.98 13.69
C ARG A 10 5.08 -45.18 12.17
N ALA A 11 4.78 -46.37 11.66
CA ALA A 11 4.76 -46.65 10.22
C ALA A 11 3.57 -45.97 9.50
N VAL A 12 2.44 -45.78 10.17
CA VAL A 12 1.29 -45.05 9.61
C VAL A 12 1.54 -43.53 9.62
N ILE A 13 2.12 -42.98 10.69
CA ILE A 13 2.48 -41.56 10.78
C ILE A 13 3.57 -41.20 9.76
N ALA A 14 4.58 -42.06 9.57
CA ALA A 14 5.62 -41.84 8.55
C ALA A 14 5.07 -41.92 7.11
N LYS A 15 4.06 -42.77 6.85
CA LYS A 15 3.39 -42.84 5.54
C LYS A 15 2.45 -41.65 5.28
N ILE A 16 1.80 -41.12 6.32
CA ILE A 16 0.99 -39.89 6.21
C ILE A 16 1.90 -38.67 6.02
N ALA A 17 3.03 -38.59 6.73
CA ALA A 17 4.01 -37.51 6.55
C ALA A 17 4.66 -37.53 5.16
N LEU A 18 4.97 -38.71 4.59
CA LEU A 18 5.48 -38.81 3.22
C LEU A 18 4.41 -38.50 2.15
N PHE A 19 3.13 -38.79 2.44
CA PHE A 19 2.02 -38.45 1.54
C PHE A 19 1.72 -36.93 1.54
N CYS A 20 1.89 -36.26 2.68
CA CYS A 20 1.81 -34.80 2.78
C CYS A 20 3.04 -34.10 2.17
N LEU A 21 4.26 -34.65 2.31
CA LEU A 21 5.46 -34.10 1.66
C LEU A 21 5.44 -34.28 0.13
N GLY A 22 4.85 -35.37 -0.37
CA GLY A 22 4.70 -35.65 -1.79
C GLY A 22 3.64 -34.79 -2.50
N LEU A 23 2.66 -34.25 -1.76
CA LEU A 23 1.66 -33.33 -2.30
C LEU A 23 2.12 -31.86 -2.33
N CYS A 24 3.10 -31.49 -1.50
CA CYS A 24 3.66 -30.14 -1.47
C CYS A 24 4.78 -29.88 -2.51
N LEU A 25 5.25 -30.91 -3.22
CA LEU A 25 6.34 -30.78 -4.21
C LEU A 25 5.88 -30.79 -5.68
N ALA A 26 4.57 -30.63 -5.94
CA ALA A 26 4.01 -30.61 -7.30
C ALA A 26 3.07 -29.42 -7.58
N VAL A 27 3.23 -28.30 -6.88
CA VAL A 27 2.59 -27.02 -7.25
C VAL A 27 3.67 -26.02 -7.67
N GLY A 28 4.45 -26.42 -8.66
CA GLY A 28 5.15 -25.48 -9.52
C GLY A 28 4.21 -25.10 -10.66
N LYS A 29 3.51 -23.97 -10.51
CA LYS A 29 3.03 -23.11 -11.60
C LYS A 29 2.26 -21.92 -11.01
N SER A 30 2.94 -20.79 -11.04
CA SER A 30 2.46 -19.41 -11.15
C SER A 30 0.94 -19.23 -11.22
N ALA A 31 0.38 -18.58 -10.20
CA ALA A 31 -0.78 -17.69 -10.31
C ALA A 31 -0.96 -16.95 -8.98
N ALA A 32 -0.27 -15.81 -8.82
CA ALA A 32 -0.86 -14.73 -8.05
C ALA A 32 -2.14 -14.31 -8.80
N VAL A 33 -3.26 -14.28 -8.08
CA VAL A 33 -4.64 -14.26 -8.60
C VAL A 33 -4.97 -15.49 -9.45
N THR A 34 -5.66 -16.47 -8.86
CA THR A 34 -6.29 -17.56 -9.62
C THR A 34 -7.26 -16.91 -10.63
N PRO A 35 -7.04 -17.04 -11.96
CA PRO A 35 -8.10 -16.73 -12.90
C PRO A 35 -9.32 -17.59 -12.54
N PRO A 36 -10.55 -17.13 -12.82
CA PRO A 36 -11.73 -17.93 -12.57
C PRO A 36 -11.52 -19.33 -13.14
N SER A 37 -11.78 -20.37 -12.33
CA SER A 37 -11.64 -21.76 -12.75
C SER A 37 -12.26 -21.94 -14.13
N LYS A 38 -11.64 -22.74 -15.01
CA LYS A 38 -12.11 -22.94 -16.39
C LYS A 38 -13.62 -23.24 -16.39
N GLY A 39 -14.44 -22.32 -16.91
CA GLY A 39 -15.91 -22.40 -16.91
C GLY A 39 -16.64 -21.50 -15.92
N VAL A 40 -15.93 -20.73 -15.09
CA VAL A 40 -16.52 -19.65 -14.28
C VAL A 40 -16.70 -18.43 -15.17
N GLU A 41 -17.95 -18.16 -15.54
CA GLU A 41 -18.32 -16.94 -16.26
C GLU A 41 -18.25 -15.74 -15.32
N THR A 42 -17.77 -14.61 -15.82
CA THR A 42 -17.83 -13.35 -15.09
C THR A 42 -19.28 -13.07 -14.68
N PRO A 43 -19.57 -12.73 -13.41
CA PRO A 43 -20.92 -12.46 -12.96
C PRO A 43 -21.63 -11.47 -13.88
N ALA A 44 -22.91 -11.73 -14.17
CA ALA A 44 -23.73 -10.83 -14.96
C ALA A 44 -23.77 -9.45 -14.27
N GLY A 45 -23.12 -8.46 -14.89
CA GLY A 45 -22.96 -7.13 -14.31
C GLY A 45 -21.52 -6.72 -14.00
N PHE A 46 -20.55 -7.65 -13.98
CA PHE A 46 -19.13 -7.32 -13.76
C PHE A 46 -18.60 -6.30 -14.77
N GLY A 47 -18.98 -6.42 -16.04
CA GLY A 47 -18.63 -5.42 -17.05
C GLY A 47 -19.27 -4.04 -16.83
N LYS A 48 -20.47 -3.98 -16.23
CA LYS A 48 -21.14 -2.72 -15.86
C LYS A 48 -20.53 -2.12 -14.59
N PHE A 49 -20.17 -2.97 -13.64
CA PHE A 49 -19.41 -2.61 -12.44
C PHE A 49 -18.07 -1.99 -12.83
N LEU A 50 -17.27 -2.68 -13.66
CA LEU A 50 -16.05 -2.12 -14.23
C LEU A 50 -16.31 -0.84 -15.02
N ALA A 51 -17.33 -0.77 -15.89
CA ALA A 51 -17.63 0.46 -16.63
C ALA A 51 -18.07 1.65 -15.74
N ARG A 52 -18.73 1.38 -14.61
CA ARG A 52 -19.11 2.40 -13.61
C ARG A 52 -17.87 2.86 -12.83
N GLN A 53 -17.03 1.93 -12.40
CA GLN A 53 -15.76 2.21 -11.73
C GLN A 53 -14.75 2.90 -12.69
N ASN A 54 -14.76 2.56 -13.98
CA ASN A 54 -13.94 3.19 -15.03
C ASN A 54 -14.23 4.67 -15.22
N ARG A 55 -15.43 5.13 -14.83
CA ARG A 55 -15.81 6.54 -14.94
C ARG A 55 -15.29 7.39 -13.78
N ILE A 56 -14.82 6.75 -12.71
CA ILE A 56 -14.34 7.40 -11.49
C ILE A 56 -12.83 7.15 -11.29
N TYR A 57 -12.28 6.01 -11.77
CA TYR A 57 -10.90 5.60 -11.47
C TYR A 57 -9.99 5.28 -12.68
N LEU A 58 -10.50 4.92 -13.87
CA LEU A 58 -9.64 4.51 -15.00
C LEU A 58 -9.36 5.59 -16.05
N SER A 59 -9.77 6.85 -15.88
CA SER A 59 -9.25 7.91 -16.77
C SER A 59 -7.75 8.17 -16.55
N ASN A 60 -7.23 7.81 -15.37
CA ASN A 60 -5.87 8.12 -14.92
C ASN A 60 -5.05 6.86 -14.56
N PHE A 61 -5.55 5.65 -14.83
CA PHE A 61 -4.78 4.42 -14.67
C PHE A 61 -4.44 3.82 -16.04
N ARG A 62 -3.15 3.86 -16.35
CA ARG A 62 -2.52 2.78 -17.12
C ARG A 62 -2.13 1.73 -16.08
N ILE A 63 -2.69 0.51 -16.17
CA ILE A 63 -1.87 -0.68 -15.83
C ILE A 63 -0.51 -0.38 -16.44
N PRO A 64 0.64 -0.43 -15.73
CA PRO A 64 1.93 -0.25 -16.36
C PRO A 64 1.93 -1.05 -17.65
N GLN A 65 1.74 -0.34 -18.76
CA GLN A 65 1.61 -0.98 -20.04
C GLN A 65 3.06 -1.30 -20.31
N GLU A 66 3.38 -2.59 -20.22
CA GLU A 66 4.68 -3.18 -20.51
C GLU A 66 5.47 -2.24 -21.42
N ARG A 67 6.43 -1.49 -20.84
CA ARG A 67 7.36 -0.73 -21.65
C ARG A 67 8.32 -1.74 -22.26
N GLY A 68 7.86 -2.38 -23.33
CA GLY A 68 8.66 -3.33 -24.09
C GLY A 68 7.79 -4.18 -25.00
N LYS A 69 7.89 -3.99 -26.32
CA LYS A 69 7.43 -4.96 -27.32
C LYS A 69 8.34 -6.19 -27.32
N GLY A 70 8.40 -6.91 -26.20
CA GLY A 70 9.08 -8.18 -26.02
C GLY A 70 8.08 -9.28 -25.70
N PRO A 71 8.43 -10.57 -25.86
CA PRO A 71 7.57 -11.65 -25.41
C PRO A 71 7.28 -11.48 -23.92
N VAL A 72 6.00 -11.54 -23.56
CA VAL A 72 5.47 -11.48 -22.19
C VAL A 72 6.23 -12.47 -21.33
N LEU A 73 7.25 -11.99 -20.62
CA LEU A 73 7.81 -12.67 -19.47
C LEU A 73 6.85 -12.32 -18.34
N ALA A 74 6.07 -13.31 -17.92
CA ALA A 74 5.27 -13.21 -16.71
C ALA A 74 6.16 -12.66 -15.58
N ARG A 75 5.93 -11.40 -15.17
CA ARG A 75 6.59 -10.80 -14.01
C ARG A 75 6.40 -11.81 -12.85
N ALA A 76 7.49 -12.14 -12.15
CA ALA A 76 7.31 -12.78 -10.85
C ALA A 76 6.40 -11.85 -10.04
N ALA A 77 5.36 -12.40 -9.39
CA ALA A 77 4.55 -11.58 -8.49
C ALA A 77 5.52 -10.94 -7.49
N GLN A 78 5.56 -9.60 -7.41
CA GLN A 78 6.43 -8.88 -6.49
C GLN A 78 6.15 -9.43 -5.09
N GLN A 79 7.14 -10.13 -4.53
CA GLN A 79 6.92 -10.91 -3.31
C GLN A 79 7.14 -10.08 -2.06
N LYS A 80 7.73 -8.88 -2.21
CA LYS A 80 8.08 -7.98 -1.13
C LYS A 80 7.89 -6.54 -1.58
N ILE A 81 7.26 -5.72 -0.73
CA ILE A 81 7.25 -4.26 -0.84
C ILE A 81 7.80 -3.67 0.46
N ILE A 82 8.61 -2.63 0.35
CA ILE A 82 9.05 -1.80 1.48
C ILE A 82 8.30 -0.47 1.39
N LEU A 83 7.44 -0.19 2.36
CA LEU A 83 6.50 0.93 2.31
C LEU A 83 6.97 2.11 3.19
N PRO A 84 7.24 3.29 2.62
CA PRO A 84 7.40 4.52 3.38
C PRO A 84 6.05 5.04 3.87
N VAL A 85 6.01 5.41 5.15
CA VAL A 85 4.88 6.12 5.76
C VAL A 85 5.38 7.48 6.28
N ILE A 86 4.86 8.56 5.72
CA ILE A 86 5.28 9.92 6.01
C ILE A 86 4.21 10.61 6.87
N LEU A 87 4.54 10.94 8.11
CA LEU A 87 3.68 11.75 8.97
C LEU A 87 4.02 13.21 8.75
N ALA A 88 3.03 14.02 8.36
CA ALA A 88 3.24 15.43 8.04
C ALA A 88 2.24 16.33 8.76
N ALA A 89 2.71 17.36 9.44
CA ALA A 89 1.89 18.28 10.22
C ALA A 89 1.42 19.46 9.36
N TYR A 90 0.21 19.94 9.65
CA TYR A 90 -0.23 21.25 9.17
C TYR A 90 0.53 22.36 9.91
N SER A 91 0.65 23.54 9.31
CA SER A 91 1.34 24.68 9.95
C SER A 91 0.68 25.14 11.25
N ASP A 92 -0.62 24.87 11.40
CA ASP A 92 -1.46 25.27 12.55
C ASP A 92 -1.92 24.09 13.43
N ARG A 93 -1.63 22.85 13.03
CA ARG A 93 -2.02 21.65 13.77
C ARG A 93 -0.93 20.57 13.67
N PRO A 94 -0.16 20.33 14.75
CA PRO A 94 0.78 19.22 14.80
C PRO A 94 0.04 17.89 14.95
N GLY A 95 0.69 16.79 14.59
CA GLY A 95 0.27 15.47 15.03
C GLY A 95 0.65 15.20 16.50
N VAL A 96 -0.11 14.32 17.13
CA VAL A 96 -0.05 13.93 18.54
C VAL A 96 0.42 12.48 18.74
N ILE A 97 0.16 11.59 17.77
CA ILE A 97 0.57 10.19 17.78
C ILE A 97 2.05 10.09 17.42
N GLN A 98 2.81 9.35 18.22
CA GLN A 98 4.23 9.15 17.96
C GLN A 98 4.44 8.24 16.74
N PRO A 99 5.42 8.53 15.86
CA PRO A 99 5.73 7.68 14.70
C PRO A 99 5.92 6.21 15.06
N GLY A 100 6.59 5.94 16.19
CA GLY A 100 6.80 4.56 16.69
C GLY A 100 5.51 3.79 16.94
N THR A 101 4.40 4.46 17.28
CA THR A 101 3.08 3.80 17.41
C THR A 101 2.60 3.27 16.07
N PHE A 102 2.78 4.02 14.98
CA PHE A 102 2.48 3.52 13.64
C PHE A 102 3.48 2.45 13.21
N THR A 103 4.76 2.54 13.58
CA THR A 103 5.74 1.48 13.29
C THR A 103 5.31 0.15 13.91
N GLU A 104 4.93 0.16 15.19
CA GLU A 104 4.43 -1.03 15.89
C GLU A 104 3.14 -1.57 15.26
N LYS A 105 2.19 -0.68 14.98
CA LYS A 105 0.86 -1.02 14.48
C LYS A 105 0.86 -1.50 13.03
N LEU A 106 1.72 -0.96 12.18
CA LEU A 106 1.75 -1.28 10.75
C LEU A 106 2.71 -2.44 10.43
N PHE A 107 3.90 -2.47 11.04
CA PHE A 107 4.98 -3.34 10.53
C PHE A 107 5.61 -4.31 11.54
N LEU A 108 5.47 -4.06 12.85
CA LEU A 108 6.14 -4.89 13.87
C LEU A 108 5.17 -5.84 14.58
N SER A 109 4.76 -5.50 15.80
CA SER A 109 3.89 -6.33 16.62
C SER A 109 2.90 -5.46 17.37
N TYR A 110 1.61 -5.79 17.19
CA TYR A 110 0.53 -5.07 17.83
C TYR A 110 -0.56 -6.07 18.28
N PRO A 111 -1.22 -5.88 19.44
CA PRO A 111 -2.14 -6.88 19.99
C PRO A 111 -3.32 -7.26 19.09
N THR A 112 -3.73 -6.38 18.18
CA THR A 112 -4.85 -6.59 17.25
C THR A 112 -4.40 -7.08 15.86
N GLY A 113 -3.11 -7.38 15.71
CA GLY A 113 -2.48 -7.65 14.42
C GLY A 113 -1.95 -6.38 13.74
N THR A 114 -1.02 -6.57 12.81
CA THR A 114 -0.40 -5.50 12.01
C THR A 114 -0.83 -5.53 10.55
N MET A 115 -0.55 -4.44 9.82
CA MET A 115 -0.75 -4.38 8.37
C MET A 115 0.12 -5.43 7.65
N SER A 116 1.38 -5.62 8.07
CA SER A 116 2.25 -6.68 7.56
C SER A 116 1.68 -8.08 7.80
N GLU A 117 1.15 -8.36 9.00
CA GLU A 117 0.51 -9.64 9.31
C GLU A 117 -0.75 -9.88 8.47
N TYR A 118 -1.58 -8.84 8.29
CA TYR A 118 -2.76 -8.90 7.42
C TYR A 118 -2.38 -9.31 5.99
N TYR A 119 -1.39 -8.64 5.39
CA TYR A 119 -0.96 -8.93 4.02
C TYR A 119 -0.29 -10.30 3.87
N ALA A 120 0.47 -10.75 4.88
CA ALA A 120 1.00 -12.10 4.93
C ALA A 120 -0.12 -13.15 5.03
N GLU A 121 -1.16 -12.91 5.83
CA GLU A 121 -2.29 -13.81 6.00
C GLU A 121 -3.09 -13.95 4.70
N ILE A 122 -3.56 -12.84 4.11
CA ILE A 122 -4.42 -12.88 2.92
C ILE A 122 -3.69 -13.40 1.68
N SER A 123 -2.35 -13.31 1.66
CA SER A 123 -1.51 -13.85 0.58
C SER A 123 -1.03 -15.28 0.84
N SER A 124 -1.38 -15.88 1.99
CA SER A 124 -0.85 -17.18 2.44
C SER A 124 0.69 -17.22 2.45
N GLY A 125 1.32 -16.11 2.82
CA GLY A 125 2.78 -15.93 2.82
C GLY A 125 3.41 -15.67 1.45
N GLY A 126 2.60 -15.46 0.41
CA GLY A 126 3.07 -15.15 -0.95
C GLY A 126 3.47 -13.69 -1.17
N PHE A 127 3.15 -12.81 -0.21
CA PHE A 127 3.46 -11.39 -0.25
C PHE A 127 3.92 -10.92 1.14
N THR A 128 5.03 -10.20 1.15
CA THR A 128 5.67 -9.63 2.32
C THR A 128 5.55 -8.12 2.25
N LEU A 129 4.99 -7.52 3.30
CA LEU A 129 5.00 -6.07 3.46
C LEU A 129 5.92 -5.71 4.62
N GLU A 130 6.93 -4.92 4.34
CA GLU A 130 7.76 -4.25 5.33
C GLU A 130 7.57 -2.75 5.17
N GLY A 131 8.08 -1.95 6.10
CA GLY A 131 7.99 -0.50 5.95
C GLY A 131 8.68 0.27 7.06
N GLU A 132 8.76 1.57 6.85
CA GLU A 132 9.39 2.51 7.76
C GLU A 132 8.51 3.75 7.90
N VAL A 133 8.41 4.27 9.12
CA VAL A 133 7.57 5.41 9.45
C VAL A 133 8.47 6.59 9.80
N PHE A 134 8.25 7.72 9.14
CA PHE A 134 9.01 8.95 9.31
C PHE A 134 8.09 10.12 9.69
N GLY A 135 8.66 11.16 10.29
CA GLY A 135 7.95 12.40 10.66
C GLY A 135 7.87 12.63 12.17
N TRP A 136 7.12 13.61 12.66
CA TRP A 136 6.25 14.56 11.94
C TRP A 136 7.02 15.65 11.20
N PHE A 137 6.86 15.75 9.88
CA PHE A 137 7.44 16.83 9.06
C PHE A 137 6.49 18.02 8.99
N ALA A 138 6.99 19.25 9.19
CA ALA A 138 6.14 20.44 9.15
C ALA A 138 5.89 20.91 7.71
N THR A 139 4.63 21.00 7.32
CA THR A 139 4.22 21.59 6.03
C THR A 139 3.89 23.09 6.19
N PRO A 140 3.93 23.91 5.12
CA PRO A 140 3.83 25.36 5.23
C PRO A 140 2.42 25.93 5.30
N ARG A 141 1.35 25.14 5.06
CA ARG A 141 -0.04 25.63 5.05
C ARG A 141 -0.89 25.04 6.16
N THR A 142 -1.99 25.73 6.45
CA THR A 142 -2.94 25.30 7.46
C THR A 142 -3.81 24.13 6.98
N GLN A 143 -4.43 23.42 7.90
CA GLN A 143 -5.44 22.39 7.57
C GLN A 143 -6.51 22.94 6.62
N ALA A 144 -7.04 24.12 6.94
CA ALA A 144 -8.10 24.76 6.17
C ALA A 144 -7.68 25.15 4.74
N GLN A 145 -6.41 25.47 4.51
CA GLN A 145 -5.91 25.78 3.18
C GLN A 145 -5.86 24.52 2.31
N TYR A 146 -5.28 23.42 2.81
CA TYR A 146 -5.23 22.20 2.03
C TYR A 146 -6.60 21.57 1.77
N ASN A 147 -7.54 21.74 2.70
CA ASN A 147 -8.89 21.22 2.58
C ASN A 147 -9.90 22.23 1.98
N SER A 148 -9.42 23.32 1.38
CA SER A 148 -10.28 24.41 0.86
C SER A 148 -11.28 23.97 -0.23
N GLY A 149 -10.96 22.88 -0.93
CA GLY A 149 -11.81 22.25 -1.95
C GLY A 149 -12.69 21.10 -1.47
N GLY A 150 -12.80 20.91 -0.15
CA GLY A 150 -13.49 19.80 0.48
C GLY A 150 -12.63 18.53 0.62
N PRO A 151 -13.14 17.47 1.28
CA PRO A 151 -12.33 16.35 1.79
C PRO A 151 -11.50 15.56 0.77
N LEU A 152 -11.97 15.46 -0.48
CA LEU A 152 -11.27 14.87 -1.64
C LEU A 152 -10.73 15.93 -2.62
N GLY A 153 -10.66 17.20 -2.23
CA GLY A 153 -10.20 18.30 -3.09
C GLY A 153 -11.08 18.61 -4.31
N GLN A 154 -12.39 18.35 -4.27
CA GLN A 154 -13.27 18.38 -5.47
C GLN A 154 -13.32 19.74 -6.16
N THR A 155 -13.14 20.82 -5.40
CA THR A 155 -13.03 22.19 -5.93
C THR A 155 -11.71 22.86 -5.56
N ALA A 156 -10.71 22.08 -5.17
CA ALA A 156 -9.42 22.59 -4.74
C ALA A 156 -8.60 23.08 -5.92
N SER A 157 -7.56 23.86 -5.65
CA SER A 157 -6.56 24.25 -6.64
C SER A 157 -5.19 24.12 -6.03
N PHE A 158 -4.27 23.46 -6.75
CA PHE A 158 -2.90 23.34 -6.29
C PHE A 158 -2.27 24.73 -6.03
N PRO A 159 -1.56 24.93 -4.91
CA PRO A 159 -1.15 23.94 -3.90
C PRO A 159 -2.07 23.84 -2.67
N GLU A 160 -3.24 24.49 -2.69
CA GLU A 160 -4.25 24.42 -1.63
C GLU A 160 -5.20 23.24 -1.87
N SER A 161 -4.62 22.03 -1.94
CA SER A 161 -5.29 20.76 -2.25
C SER A 161 -4.64 19.58 -1.53
N PRO A 162 -5.26 18.38 -1.53
CA PRO A 162 -4.64 17.16 -1.02
C PRO A 162 -3.29 16.84 -1.68
N GLU A 163 -3.17 17.02 -3.00
CA GLU A 163 -1.91 16.83 -3.73
C GLU A 163 -0.85 17.84 -3.26
N GLY A 164 -1.27 19.09 -2.98
CA GLY A 164 -0.38 20.10 -2.41
C GLY A 164 0.13 19.73 -1.02
N PHE A 165 -0.69 19.09 -0.19
CA PHE A 165 -0.26 18.57 1.11
C PHE A 165 0.78 17.46 0.96
N VAL A 166 0.56 16.52 0.04
CA VAL A 166 1.49 15.41 -0.24
C VAL A 166 2.82 15.93 -0.78
N VAL A 167 2.79 16.87 -1.74
CA VAL A 167 4.00 17.49 -2.30
C VAL A 167 4.81 18.17 -1.21
N ASP A 168 4.16 18.94 -0.33
CA ASP A 168 4.87 19.63 0.75
C ASP A 168 5.36 18.66 1.84
N ALA A 169 4.63 17.59 2.12
CA ALA A 169 5.03 16.53 3.04
C ALA A 169 6.30 15.81 2.55
N VAL A 170 6.33 15.39 1.28
CA VAL A 170 7.49 14.76 0.65
C VAL A 170 8.67 15.74 0.62
N THR A 171 8.43 17.00 0.20
CA THR A 171 9.48 18.03 0.14
C THR A 171 10.12 18.28 1.51
N ALA A 172 9.31 18.26 2.59
CA ALA A 172 9.82 18.42 3.94
C ALA A 172 10.60 17.18 4.45
N ALA A 173 10.28 15.99 3.94
CA ALA A 173 10.91 14.73 4.28
C ALA A 173 12.20 14.45 3.50
N ASP A 174 12.32 14.95 2.27
CA ASP A 174 13.34 14.65 1.26
C ASP A 174 14.79 14.69 1.77
N SER A 175 15.16 15.65 2.62
CA SER A 175 16.53 15.71 3.16
C SER A 175 16.86 14.64 4.23
N GLN A 176 15.86 13.91 4.69
CA GLN A 176 15.94 12.96 5.82
C GLN A 176 15.50 11.54 5.46
N VAL A 177 14.78 11.38 4.35
CA VAL A 177 14.27 10.09 3.87
C VAL A 177 14.93 9.80 2.54
N ASP A 178 15.72 8.73 2.51
CA ASP A 178 16.26 8.17 1.28
C ASP A 178 15.13 7.40 0.55
N PHE A 179 14.54 8.04 -0.46
CA PHE A 179 13.41 7.47 -1.18
C PHE A 179 13.79 6.36 -2.15
N SER A 180 15.07 6.21 -2.50
CA SER A 180 15.54 5.15 -3.39
C SER A 180 15.30 3.76 -2.80
N ARG A 181 15.26 3.66 -1.48
CA ARG A 181 14.89 2.44 -0.73
C ARG A 181 13.47 1.92 -0.99
N PHE A 182 12.63 2.71 -1.66
CA PHE A 182 11.21 2.41 -1.89
C PHE A 182 10.84 2.34 -3.38
N ASP A 183 11.81 2.47 -4.27
CA ASP A 183 11.72 2.02 -5.66
C ASP A 183 12.12 0.54 -5.66
N ASN A 184 11.15 -0.37 -5.50
CA ASN A 184 11.39 -1.77 -5.15
C ASN A 184 10.80 -2.75 -6.18
N ASP A 185 10.79 -2.34 -7.45
CA ASP A 185 9.97 -2.89 -8.52
C ASP A 185 10.70 -3.81 -9.53
N GLY A 186 11.85 -4.36 -9.21
CA GLY A 186 12.63 -5.21 -10.12
C GLY A 186 12.33 -6.70 -10.01
N PRO A 187 12.60 -7.53 -11.05
CA PRO A 187 12.69 -8.98 -10.90
C PRO A 187 13.77 -9.45 -9.92
N ASP A 188 14.77 -8.64 -9.58
CA ASP A 188 15.81 -9.01 -8.61
C ASP A 188 15.41 -8.80 -7.13
N GLY A 189 14.40 -7.97 -6.87
CA GLY A 189 13.88 -7.67 -5.54
C GLY A 189 14.79 -6.79 -4.68
N GLU A 190 15.79 -6.15 -5.27
CA GLU A 190 16.66 -5.17 -4.62
C GLU A 190 16.19 -3.75 -4.99
N PRO A 191 15.93 -2.86 -4.01
CA PRO A 191 15.48 -1.50 -4.33
C PRO A 191 16.53 -0.62 -5.04
N ASP A 192 16.05 0.33 -5.85
CA ASP A 192 16.81 1.27 -6.68
C ASP A 192 17.95 0.58 -7.45
N SER A 193 17.54 -0.45 -8.18
CA SER A 193 18.34 -1.34 -8.98
C SER A 193 18.24 -1.00 -10.47
N GLY A 194 19.11 -1.59 -11.29
CA GLY A 194 19.15 -1.31 -12.73
C GLY A 194 17.93 -1.82 -13.52
N ASP A 195 17.06 -2.60 -12.87
CA ASP A 195 15.79 -3.11 -13.38
C ASP A 195 14.54 -2.39 -12.82
N ASP A 196 14.73 -1.43 -11.91
CA ASP A 196 13.67 -0.58 -11.37
C ASP A 196 13.35 0.63 -12.26
N ASP A 197 12.18 1.23 -12.07
CA ASP A 197 11.64 2.28 -12.94
C ASP A 197 11.91 3.73 -12.48
N GLY A 198 12.50 3.92 -11.29
CA GLY A 198 12.87 5.21 -10.74
C GLY A 198 11.75 5.89 -9.95
N PHE A 199 10.70 5.16 -9.54
CA PHE A 199 9.58 5.69 -8.78
C PHE A 199 9.39 4.94 -7.46
N VAL A 200 9.01 5.67 -6.41
CA VAL A 200 8.49 5.05 -5.19
C VAL A 200 7.22 4.26 -5.53
N ASP A 201 7.24 2.96 -5.30
CA ASP A 201 6.16 2.03 -5.66
C ASP A 201 4.86 2.29 -4.91
N ALA A 202 5.00 2.64 -3.64
CA ALA A 202 3.89 2.94 -2.77
C ALA A 202 4.29 3.97 -1.72
N LEU A 203 3.37 4.86 -1.37
CA LEU A 203 3.56 5.87 -0.34
C LEU A 203 2.28 6.03 0.47
N ILE A 204 2.39 6.04 1.80
CA ILE A 204 1.31 6.50 2.67
C ILE A 204 1.74 7.81 3.32
N VAL A 205 0.89 8.82 3.22
CA VAL A 205 1.02 10.09 3.96
C VAL A 205 -0.07 10.15 5.03
N VAL A 206 0.34 10.39 6.27
CA VAL A 206 -0.56 10.52 7.43
C VAL A 206 -0.73 11.99 7.76
N HIS A 207 -1.98 12.45 7.80
CA HIS A 207 -2.33 13.82 8.18
C HIS A 207 -2.88 13.90 9.62
N PRO A 208 -2.71 15.02 10.34
CA PRO A 208 -3.23 15.17 11.69
C PRO A 208 -4.77 15.11 11.73
N GLY A 209 -5.32 14.57 12.82
CA GLY A 209 -6.77 14.48 13.03
C GLY A 209 -7.45 13.23 12.48
N GLY A 210 -8.79 13.26 12.46
CA GLY A 210 -9.62 12.12 12.05
C GLY A 210 -9.94 12.12 10.56
N ASP A 211 -10.72 11.13 10.14
CA ASP A 211 -11.15 10.96 8.75
C ASP A 211 -12.46 11.70 8.47
N ALA A 212 -12.55 12.40 7.35
CA ALA A 212 -13.81 12.97 6.89
C ALA A 212 -14.87 11.89 6.59
N ALA A 213 -14.46 10.67 6.21
CA ALA A 213 -15.36 9.53 6.04
C ALA A 213 -16.10 9.16 7.33
N ASN A 214 -15.52 9.52 8.49
CA ASN A 214 -16.06 9.22 9.82
C ASN A 214 -16.64 10.43 10.55
N GLY A 215 -16.65 11.61 9.91
CA GLY A 215 -17.28 12.82 10.44
C GLY A 215 -16.37 14.02 10.70
N ASP A 216 -15.04 13.90 10.53
CA ASP A 216 -14.11 15.04 10.59
C ASP A 216 -14.11 15.81 9.25
N SER A 217 -15.23 16.44 8.90
CA SER A 217 -15.44 17.04 7.56
C SER A 217 -14.47 18.17 7.19
N ASP A 218 -13.78 18.73 8.19
CA ASP A 218 -12.75 19.74 8.00
C ASP A 218 -11.39 19.12 7.66
N ASN A 219 -11.30 17.80 7.61
CA ASN A 219 -10.11 17.04 7.22
C ASN A 219 -10.29 16.34 5.87
N PHE A 220 -9.26 15.61 5.45
CA PHE A 220 -9.33 14.80 4.24
C PHE A 220 -10.19 13.55 4.44
N TRP A 221 -10.82 13.12 3.36
CA TRP A 221 -11.32 11.75 3.27
C TRP A 221 -10.16 10.89 2.81
N SER A 222 -9.89 9.78 3.50
CA SER A 222 -8.86 8.83 3.05
C SER A 222 -9.00 8.44 1.59
N HIS A 223 -7.91 8.49 0.84
CA HIS A 223 -7.92 8.14 -0.57
C HIS A 223 -6.54 7.80 -1.10
N THR A 224 -6.54 7.11 -2.22
CA THR A 224 -5.35 6.83 -3.04
C THR A 224 -5.49 7.53 -4.38
N SER A 225 -4.47 8.29 -4.77
CA SER A 225 -4.45 9.06 -6.02
C SER A 225 -3.05 9.15 -6.61
N ARG A 226 -2.91 9.93 -7.68
CA ARG A 226 -1.65 10.29 -8.33
C ARG A 226 -1.46 11.80 -8.29
N LEU A 227 -0.21 12.24 -8.22
CA LEU A 227 0.17 13.64 -8.36
C LEU A 227 0.07 14.11 -9.82
N ASP A 228 0.16 13.20 -10.79
CA ASP A 228 0.04 13.45 -12.23
C ASP A 228 0.99 14.58 -12.72
N SER A 229 0.48 15.81 -12.85
CA SER A 229 1.30 16.97 -13.24
C SER A 229 2.18 17.51 -12.12
N TYR A 230 2.02 17.02 -10.89
CA TYR A 230 2.70 17.49 -9.68
C TYR A 230 3.71 16.47 -9.13
N ILE A 231 4.14 15.51 -9.94
CA ILE A 231 5.17 14.53 -9.57
C ILE A 231 6.35 15.22 -8.89
N VAL A 232 6.74 14.69 -7.73
CA VAL A 232 7.91 15.17 -6.99
C VAL A 232 9.14 14.43 -7.47
N GLU A 233 10.22 15.15 -7.74
CA GLU A 233 11.55 14.61 -7.95
C GLU A 233 12.34 14.84 -6.65
N THR A 234 12.85 13.76 -6.04
CA THR A 234 13.57 13.78 -4.75
C THR A 234 15.03 14.18 -4.96
N ASN A 235 15.81 14.24 -3.89
CA ASN A 235 17.27 14.42 -3.98
C ASN A 235 18.06 13.09 -4.11
N ASP A 236 17.36 11.96 -4.17
CA ASP A 236 17.95 10.62 -4.19
C ASP A 236 18.21 10.17 -5.65
N PRO A 237 19.45 9.82 -6.02
CA PRO A 237 19.76 9.35 -7.36
C PRO A 237 19.00 8.07 -7.69
N ALA A 238 18.45 7.97 -8.91
CA ALA A 238 17.87 6.72 -9.41
C ALA A 238 18.91 5.92 -10.23
N ALA A 239 18.89 4.59 -10.15
CA ALA A 239 19.78 3.69 -10.88
C ALA A 239 19.65 3.84 -12.40
N GLY A 240 18.44 4.12 -12.90
CA GLY A 240 18.15 4.45 -14.30
C GLY A 240 18.68 5.82 -14.76
N GLY A 241 19.25 6.61 -13.84
CA GLY A 241 19.71 7.98 -14.04
C GLY A 241 18.65 9.04 -13.75
N GLY A 242 19.09 10.19 -13.27
CA GLY A 242 18.19 11.21 -12.72
C GLY A 242 18.00 10.99 -11.22
N PHE A 243 16.82 11.35 -10.72
CA PHE A 243 16.45 11.20 -9.32
C PHE A 243 15.13 10.43 -9.19
N ILE A 244 14.94 9.82 -8.02
CA ILE A 244 13.74 9.09 -7.65
C ILE A 244 12.53 10.02 -7.70
N LYS A 245 11.39 9.48 -8.12
CA LYS A 245 10.15 10.22 -8.29
C LYS A 245 9.02 9.64 -7.46
N ILE A 246 8.09 10.52 -7.09
CA ILE A 246 6.87 10.14 -6.37
C ILE A 246 5.67 10.63 -7.17
N ASP A 247 4.74 9.72 -7.43
CA ASP A 247 3.49 10.01 -8.13
C ASP A 247 2.28 9.44 -7.39
N GLN A 248 2.28 8.14 -7.13
CA GLN A 248 1.20 7.48 -6.43
C GLN A 248 1.33 7.67 -4.91
N TYR A 249 0.22 7.97 -4.25
CA TYR A 249 0.16 8.12 -2.81
C TYR A 249 -1.19 7.68 -2.26
N SER A 250 -1.21 7.29 -0.99
CA SER A 250 -2.42 7.26 -0.16
C SER A 250 -2.33 8.33 0.91
N LEU A 251 -3.44 9.00 1.18
CA LEU A 251 -3.59 9.97 2.26
C LEU A 251 -4.55 9.39 3.30
N VAL A 252 -4.13 9.30 4.55
CA VAL A 252 -4.88 8.63 5.63
C VAL A 252 -4.81 9.42 6.95
N PRO A 253 -5.79 9.26 7.85
CA PRO A 253 -5.84 10.02 9.10
C PRO A 253 -4.83 9.49 10.13
N GLU A 254 -4.42 10.40 11.00
CA GLU A 254 -3.69 10.09 12.22
C GLU A 254 -4.57 9.38 13.24
N LEU A 255 -5.79 9.87 13.43
CA LEU A 255 -6.67 9.49 14.53
C LEU A 255 -7.80 8.58 14.07
N VAL A 256 -8.25 7.71 14.97
CA VAL A 256 -9.41 6.86 14.75
C VAL A 256 -10.70 7.70 14.61
N GLY A 257 -11.58 7.28 13.70
CA GLY A 257 -12.90 7.88 13.53
C GLY A 257 -12.83 9.36 13.11
N ASP A 258 -13.62 10.20 13.77
CA ASP A 258 -13.67 11.65 13.59
C ASP A 258 -12.56 12.40 14.36
N GLY A 259 -11.61 11.67 14.97
CA GLY A 259 -10.56 12.27 15.78
C GLY A 259 -11.01 12.76 17.16
N SER A 260 -12.21 12.39 17.61
CA SER A 260 -12.69 12.68 18.97
C SER A 260 -11.88 12.00 20.08
N PHE A 261 -11.09 10.97 19.73
CA PHE A 261 -10.15 10.30 20.62
C PHE A 261 -8.74 10.36 20.04
N GLU A 262 -7.76 10.76 20.87
CA GLU A 262 -6.34 10.77 20.52
C GLU A 262 -5.75 9.33 20.52
N MET A 263 -6.27 8.49 19.63
CA MET A 263 -5.82 7.13 19.39
C MET A 263 -5.48 6.96 17.91
N ALA A 264 -4.37 6.28 17.63
CA ALA A 264 -3.91 6.03 16.26
C ALA A 264 -4.98 5.31 15.42
N ALA A 265 -5.19 5.78 14.19
CA ALA A 265 -6.11 5.18 13.23
C ALA A 265 -5.90 3.67 13.09
N GLU A 266 -6.99 2.95 12.80
CA GLU A 266 -6.96 1.48 12.70
C GLU A 266 -6.35 1.02 11.38
N ILE A 267 -5.70 -0.16 11.38
CA ILE A 267 -4.99 -0.68 10.20
C ILE A 267 -5.90 -0.86 8.98
N GLY A 268 -7.22 -0.96 9.19
CA GLY A 268 -8.19 -1.17 8.11
C GLY A 268 -8.13 -0.10 7.02
N VAL A 269 -7.98 1.19 7.37
CA VAL A 269 -7.88 2.26 6.36
C VAL A 269 -6.55 2.19 5.62
N PHE A 270 -5.45 1.88 6.32
CA PHE A 270 -4.13 1.68 5.70
C PHE A 270 -4.14 0.49 4.73
N CYS A 271 -4.72 -0.65 5.13
CA CYS A 271 -4.88 -1.82 4.28
C CYS A 271 -5.77 -1.55 3.07
N HIS A 272 -6.86 -0.82 3.26
CA HIS A 272 -7.78 -0.46 2.18
C HIS A 272 -7.07 0.38 1.11
N GLU A 273 -6.45 1.47 1.53
CA GLU A 273 -5.77 2.40 0.62
C GLU A 273 -4.53 1.78 -0.04
N PHE A 274 -3.71 1.03 0.71
CA PHE A 274 -2.61 0.29 0.10
C PHE A 274 -3.09 -0.80 -0.86
N GLY A 275 -4.29 -1.38 -0.64
CA GLY A 275 -4.95 -2.26 -1.61
C GLY A 275 -5.15 -1.58 -2.97
N HIS A 276 -5.50 -0.30 -2.99
CA HIS A 276 -5.58 0.50 -4.23
C HIS A 276 -4.21 0.72 -4.87
N GLN A 277 -3.15 0.87 -4.06
CA GLN A 277 -1.77 0.95 -4.57
C GLN A 277 -1.34 -0.35 -5.26
N LEU A 278 -1.85 -1.51 -4.81
CA LEU A 278 -1.70 -2.80 -5.49
C LEU A 278 -2.62 -2.99 -6.71
N GLY A 279 -3.47 -2.01 -7.03
CA GLY A 279 -4.39 -2.04 -8.17
C GLY A 279 -5.75 -2.68 -7.89
N LEU A 280 -6.13 -2.88 -6.62
CA LEU A 280 -7.47 -3.34 -6.26
C LEU A 280 -8.49 -2.19 -6.34
N LEU A 281 -9.73 -2.50 -6.72
CA LEU A 281 -10.82 -1.53 -6.82
C LEU A 281 -11.73 -1.59 -5.59
N ASP A 282 -12.40 -0.49 -5.31
CA ASP A 282 -13.51 -0.45 -4.37
C ASP A 282 -14.64 -1.38 -4.80
N LEU A 283 -15.08 -2.22 -3.86
CA LEU A 283 -16.18 -3.18 -4.08
C LEU A 283 -17.51 -2.74 -3.43
N TYR A 284 -17.54 -1.61 -2.73
CA TYR A 284 -18.77 -1.01 -2.20
C TYR A 284 -19.49 -0.14 -3.26
N ASP A 285 -20.77 0.18 -3.01
CA ASP A 285 -21.67 0.93 -3.93
C ASP A 285 -21.67 2.43 -3.65
#